data_AF-A0A352NYA2-F1
#
_entry.id   AF-A0A352NYA2-F1
#
_cell.length_a   1.000
_cell.length_b   1.000
_cell.length_c   1.000
_cell.angle_alpha   90.00
_cell.angle_beta   90.00
_cell.angle_gamma   90.00
#
_symmetry.space_group_name_H-M   'P 1'
#
loop_
_entity.id
_entity.type
_entity.pdbx_description
1 polymer ?
#
loop_
_entity_poly.entity_id
_entity_poly.type
_entity_poly.pdbx_seq_one_letter_code
_entity_poly.pdbx_strand_id
1 'polypeptide(L)'
;MNIYDLWFASVKMSNKIKNYLLKNFKSTREIYIHSIFNRDSIFVSKDYNKIYGELKKAWNRDKLESLLEYSLNEGIESVNSCAEKYPYRLKNYDDSPSVLFYKGNIDILNNVSVAMVGARDCSLYGKNVALLIGREISMNNLNIISGMARGIDGCCHRAAVENGGDT
;
A
#
# COMPACT_ATOMS: atom_id res chain seq x y z
N MET A 1 4.14 -12.40 1.17
CA MET A 1 5.14 -11.29 1.19
C MET A 1 6.55 -11.83 0.97
N ASN A 2 7.44 -11.08 0.31
CA ASN A 2 8.83 -11.48 0.07
C ASN A 2 9.83 -10.39 0.56
N ILE A 3 11.09 -10.78 0.77
CA ILE A 3 12.15 -9.87 1.25
C ILE A 3 12.45 -8.71 0.28
N TYR A 4 12.24 -8.91 -1.02
CA TYR A 4 12.52 -7.91 -2.05
C TYR A 4 11.49 -6.77 -2.02
N ASP A 5 10.23 -7.05 -1.70
CA ASP A 5 9.19 -6.04 -1.51
C ASP A 5 9.52 -5.15 -0.30
N LEU A 6 9.94 -5.75 0.83
CA LEU A 6 10.40 -5.03 2.03
C LEU A 6 11.62 -4.15 1.71
N TRP A 7 12.61 -4.72 1.04
CA TRP A 7 13.78 -3.98 0.58
C TRP A 7 13.38 -2.81 -0.30
N PHE A 8 12.62 -3.05 -1.36
CA PHE A 8 12.25 -2.05 -2.34
C PHE A 8 11.39 -0.93 -1.74
N ALA A 9 10.48 -1.27 -0.83
CA ALA A 9 9.72 -0.30 -0.06
C ALA A 9 10.63 0.61 0.78
N SER A 10 11.70 0.07 1.38
CA SER A 10 12.64 0.81 2.23
C SER A 10 13.60 1.75 1.48
N VAL A 11 13.74 1.59 0.16
CA VAL A 11 14.65 2.42 -0.65
C VAL A 11 14.21 3.88 -0.62
N LYS A 12 15.13 4.81 -0.34
CA LYS A 12 14.86 6.24 -0.23
C LYS A 12 14.78 6.92 -1.60
N MET A 13 13.70 6.64 -2.34
CA MET A 13 13.40 7.24 -3.63
C MET A 13 11.91 7.47 -3.79
N SER A 14 11.52 8.36 -4.71
CA SER A 14 10.12 8.66 -4.97
C SER A 14 9.39 7.44 -5.55
N ASN A 15 8.11 7.31 -5.23
CA ASN A 15 7.25 6.26 -5.80
C ASN A 15 7.19 6.33 -7.33
N LYS A 16 7.25 7.52 -7.92
CA LYS A 16 7.31 7.68 -9.38
C LYS A 16 8.50 6.95 -10.00
N ILE A 17 9.69 7.04 -9.39
CA ILE A 17 10.87 6.28 -9.85
C ILE A 17 10.69 4.79 -9.57
N LYS A 18 10.18 4.41 -8.39
CA LYS A 18 9.95 2.99 -8.05
C LYS A 18 8.98 2.31 -9.01
N ASN A 19 7.87 2.98 -9.34
CA ASN A 19 6.87 2.51 -10.29
C ASN A 19 7.43 2.41 -11.70
N TYR A 20 8.27 3.37 -12.11
CA TYR A 20 8.99 3.28 -13.37
C TYR A 20 9.88 2.02 -13.42
N LEU A 21 10.65 1.74 -12.36
CA LEU A 21 11.47 0.53 -12.29
C LEU A 21 10.61 -0.74 -12.34
N LEU A 22 9.53 -0.82 -11.55
CA LEU A 22 8.63 -1.97 -11.54
C LEU A 22 7.99 -2.22 -12.92
N LYS A 23 7.59 -1.17 -13.64
CA LYS A 23 7.02 -1.29 -14.99
C LYS A 23 8.01 -1.91 -15.99
N ASN A 24 9.29 -1.58 -15.87
CA ASN A 24 10.36 -2.07 -16.75
C ASN A 24 10.85 -3.47 -16.37
N PHE A 25 11.10 -3.72 -15.08
CA PHE A 25 11.70 -4.98 -14.58
C PHE A 25 10.67 -6.03 -14.14
N LYS A 26 9.38 -5.69 -14.09
CA LYS A 26 8.23 -6.58 -13.79
C LYS A 26 8.15 -7.15 -12.37
N SER A 27 9.22 -7.11 -11.57
CA SER A 27 9.16 -7.47 -10.15
C SER A 27 10.26 -6.82 -9.33
N THR A 28 10.07 -6.75 -8.01
CA THR A 28 11.09 -6.29 -7.05
C THR A 28 12.31 -7.21 -7.03
N ARG A 29 12.13 -8.51 -7.22
CA ARG A 29 13.21 -9.50 -7.32
C ARG A 29 14.11 -9.25 -8.54
N GLU A 30 13.54 -8.99 -9.70
CA GLU A 30 14.33 -8.70 -10.90
C GLU A 30 15.11 -7.39 -10.75
N ILE A 31 14.50 -6.35 -10.16
CA ILE A 31 15.22 -5.11 -9.81
C ILE A 31 16.40 -5.41 -8.87
N TYR A 32 16.22 -6.28 -7.88
CA TYR A 32 17.30 -6.68 -6.98
C TYR A 32 18.44 -7.36 -7.74
N ILE A 33 18.14 -8.37 -8.56
CA ILE A 33 19.16 -9.11 -9.33
C ILE A 33 19.97 -8.17 -10.22
N HIS A 34 19.29 -7.29 -10.95
CA HIS A 34 19.93 -6.32 -11.83
C HIS A 34 20.70 -5.24 -11.04
N SER A 35 20.20 -4.77 -9.91
CA SER A 35 20.88 -3.70 -9.17
C SER A 35 22.11 -4.15 -8.39
N ILE A 36 22.12 -5.40 -7.93
CA ILE A 36 23.19 -5.94 -7.09
C ILE A 36 24.22 -6.73 -7.90
N PHE A 37 23.78 -7.60 -8.82
CA PHE A 37 24.65 -8.57 -9.49
C PHE A 37 25.04 -8.16 -10.91
N ASN A 38 24.09 -7.72 -11.74
CA ASN A 38 24.36 -7.38 -13.14
C ASN A 38 24.64 -5.88 -13.31
N ARG A 39 25.91 -5.51 -13.48
CA ARG A 39 26.29 -4.18 -14.00
C ARG A 39 25.99 -4.05 -15.50
N ASP A 40 24.94 -4.70 -16.02
CA ASP A 40 24.65 -4.67 -17.43
C ASP A 40 24.24 -3.26 -17.84
N SER A 41 24.93 -2.80 -18.88
CA SER A 41 25.01 -1.47 -19.47
C SER A 41 23.72 -0.94 -20.09
N ILE A 42 22.55 -1.41 -19.64
CA ILE A 42 21.26 -1.11 -20.28
C ILE A 42 20.77 0.31 -19.94
N PHE A 43 21.34 0.99 -18.94
CA PHE A 43 20.92 2.35 -18.58
C PHE A 43 22.10 3.27 -18.23
N VAL A 44 22.75 3.81 -19.26
CA VAL A 44 23.83 4.79 -19.14
C VAL A 44 23.25 6.21 -19.19
N SER A 45 22.72 6.69 -18.06
CA SER A 45 22.57 8.13 -17.82
C SER A 45 23.02 8.47 -16.38
N LYS A 46 23.47 9.70 -16.15
CA LYS A 46 24.01 10.15 -14.84
C LYS A 46 23.03 9.93 -13.68
N ASP A 47 21.72 9.94 -13.93
CA ASP A 47 20.69 9.73 -12.92
C ASP A 47 20.63 8.28 -12.40
N TYR A 48 21.06 7.29 -13.20
CA TYR A 48 21.01 5.89 -12.82
C TYR A 48 22.03 5.51 -11.74
N ASN A 49 23.21 6.13 -11.73
CA ASN A 49 24.22 5.87 -10.70
C ASN A 49 23.69 6.20 -9.30
N LYS A 50 22.89 7.27 -9.18
CA LYS A 50 22.24 7.65 -7.93
C LYS A 50 21.19 6.62 -7.52
N ILE A 51 20.37 6.15 -8.46
CA ILE A 51 19.34 5.11 -8.22
C ILE A 51 20.00 3.82 -7.72
N TYR A 52 21.02 3.31 -8.42
CA TYR A 52 21.74 2.11 -8.00
C TYR A 52 22.43 2.28 -6.64
N GLY A 53 22.99 3.47 -6.37
CA GLY A 53 23.55 3.81 -5.07
C GLY A 53 22.54 3.65 -3.94
N GLU A 54 21.33 4.21 -4.09
CA GLU A 54 20.25 4.07 -3.10
C GLU A 54 19.74 2.63 -2.97
N LEU A 55 19.61 1.89 -4.09
CA LEU A 55 19.19 0.48 -4.09
C LEU A 55 20.17 -0.41 -3.31
N LYS A 56 21.48 -0.26 -3.57
CA LYS A 56 22.54 -0.99 -2.87
C LYS A 56 22.59 -0.62 -1.40
N LYS A 57 22.52 0.67 -1.08
CA LYS A 57 22.57 1.17 0.30
C LYS A 57 21.40 0.69 1.15
N ALA A 58 20.22 0.51 0.54
CA ALA A 58 19.03 0.02 1.24
C ALA A 58 19.10 -1.48 1.58
N TRP A 59 19.99 -2.25 0.96
CA TRP A 59 20.13 -3.67 1.25
C TRP A 59 20.87 -3.91 2.57
N ASN A 60 20.11 -4.14 3.64
CA ASN A 60 20.61 -4.62 4.92
C ASN A 60 19.90 -5.93 5.24
N ARG A 61 20.59 -7.05 5.01
CA ARG A 61 20.00 -8.39 5.08
C ARG A 61 19.43 -8.70 6.46
N ASP A 62 20.22 -8.55 7.52
CA ASP A 62 19.81 -8.91 8.88
C ASP A 62 18.56 -8.11 9.32
N LYS A 63 18.53 -6.81 8.99
CA LYS A 63 17.37 -5.96 9.28
C LYS A 63 16.13 -6.37 8.47
N LEU A 64 16.31 -6.73 7.20
CA LEU A 64 15.21 -7.11 6.33
C LEU A 64 14.65 -8.49 6.70
N GLU A 65 15.50 -9.43 7.11
CA GLU A 65 15.09 -10.74 7.61
C GLU A 65 14.31 -10.60 8.92
N SER A 66 14.74 -9.75 9.86
CA SER A 66 13.98 -9.52 11.10
C SER A 66 12.63 -8.83 10.86
N LEU A 67 12.57 -7.88 9.92
CA LEU A 67 11.31 -7.26 9.51
C LEU A 67 10.37 -8.26 8.82
N LEU A 68 10.92 -9.13 7.96
CA LEU A 68 10.14 -10.17 7.30
C LEU A 68 9.54 -11.13 8.33
N GLU A 69 10.34 -11.59 9.28
CA GLU A 69 9.88 -12.45 10.37
C GLU A 69 8.78 -11.77 11.21
N TYR A 70 9.01 -10.53 11.64
CA TYR A 70 8.01 -9.75 12.37
C TYR A 70 6.69 -9.63 11.59
N SER A 71 6.77 -9.23 10.33
CA SER A 71 5.58 -9.05 9.51
C SER A 71 4.84 -10.36 9.24
N LEU A 72 5.54 -11.49 9.04
CA LEU A 72 4.90 -12.80 8.93
C LEU A 72 4.20 -13.21 10.23
N ASN A 73 4.83 -13.01 11.39
CA ASN A 73 4.25 -13.30 12.70
C ASN A 73 3.01 -12.45 12.99
N GLU A 74 2.99 -11.20 12.53
CA GLU A 74 1.86 -10.28 12.68
C GLU A 74 0.77 -10.46 11.59
N GLY A 75 0.93 -11.38 10.65
CA GLY A 75 0.00 -11.57 9.54
C GLY A 75 -0.07 -10.36 8.59
N ILE A 76 1.05 -9.65 8.44
CA ILE A 76 1.22 -8.54 7.51
C ILE A 76 1.77 -9.09 6.19
N GLU A 77 1.11 -8.72 5.10
CA GLU A 77 1.49 -9.09 3.75
C GLU A 77 1.87 -7.87 2.90
N SER A 78 2.36 -8.12 1.69
CA SER A 78 2.75 -7.10 0.73
C SER A 78 2.20 -7.39 -0.66
N VAL A 79 1.83 -6.34 -1.37
CA VAL A 79 1.47 -6.38 -2.79
C VAL A 79 2.19 -5.22 -3.51
N ASN A 80 2.85 -5.50 -4.62
CA ASN A 80 3.49 -4.45 -5.43
C ASN A 80 2.64 -4.09 -6.66
N SER A 81 2.92 -2.95 -7.28
CA SER A 81 2.10 -2.41 -8.38
C SER A 81 2.06 -3.28 -9.65
N CYS A 82 2.92 -4.30 -9.75
CA CYS A 82 2.87 -5.29 -10.83
C CYS A 82 1.88 -6.43 -10.58
N ALA A 83 1.48 -6.68 -9.33
CA ALA A 83 0.57 -7.76 -8.97
C ALA A 83 -0.89 -7.47 -9.37
N GLU A 84 -1.64 -8.52 -9.68
CA GLU A 84 -3.06 -8.44 -10.04
C GLU A 84 -3.95 -7.93 -8.89
N LYS A 85 -3.63 -8.34 -7.65
CA LYS A 85 -4.35 -7.93 -6.44
C LYS A 85 -4.10 -6.47 -6.03
N TYR A 86 -3.18 -5.75 -6.70
CA TYR A 86 -2.92 -4.35 -6.37
C TYR A 86 -4.14 -3.49 -6.76
N PRO A 87 -4.59 -2.53 -5.92
CA PRO A 87 -5.80 -1.75 -6.20
C PRO A 87 -5.72 -0.95 -7.50
N TYR A 88 -6.61 -1.24 -8.45
CA TYR A 88 -6.58 -0.64 -9.79
C TYR A 88 -6.68 0.89 -9.75
N ARG A 89 -7.60 1.41 -8.93
CA ARG A 89 -7.81 2.87 -8.81
C ARG A 89 -6.56 3.57 -8.29
N LEU A 90 -5.85 2.97 -7.35
CA LEU A 90 -4.62 3.51 -6.79
C LEU A 90 -3.45 3.40 -7.78
N LYS A 91 -3.39 2.33 -8.58
CA LYS A 91 -2.35 2.12 -9.60
C LYS A 91 -2.30 3.21 -10.66
N ASN A 92 -3.42 3.90 -10.89
CA ASN A 92 -3.54 4.95 -11.91
C ASN A 92 -2.79 6.25 -11.57
N TYR A 93 -2.28 6.40 -10.34
CA TYR A 93 -1.46 7.55 -9.95
C TYR A 93 0.02 7.25 -10.17
N ASP A 94 0.74 8.18 -10.81
CA ASP A 94 2.19 8.06 -11.08
C ASP A 94 3.01 7.84 -9.79
N ASP A 95 2.60 8.46 -8.70
CA ASP A 95 3.25 8.43 -7.38
C ASP A 95 2.60 7.43 -6.41
N SER A 96 1.77 6.52 -6.93
CA SER A 96 1.15 5.45 -6.15
C SER A 96 2.20 4.61 -5.41
N PRO A 97 1.93 4.11 -4.19
CA PRO A 97 2.89 3.31 -3.45
C PRO A 97 3.34 2.09 -4.25
N SER A 98 4.64 2.01 -4.57
CA SER A 98 5.18 0.89 -5.36
C SER A 98 4.98 -0.49 -4.69
N VAL A 99 4.93 -0.51 -3.37
CA VAL A 99 4.61 -1.65 -2.52
C VAL A 99 3.59 -1.17 -1.47
N LEU A 100 2.49 -1.89 -1.34
CA LEU A 100 1.50 -1.72 -0.28
C LEU A 100 1.64 -2.86 0.72
N PHE A 101 1.66 -2.51 2.00
CA PHE A 101 1.55 -3.48 3.09
C PHE A 101 0.12 -3.52 3.56
N TYR A 102 -0.39 -4.71 3.83
CA TYR A 102 -1.78 -4.90 4.26
C TYR A 102 -1.88 -6.02 5.30
N LYS A 103 -2.95 -5.99 6.09
CA LYS A 103 -3.35 -7.05 7.01
C LYS A 103 -4.86 -7.26 6.84
N GLY A 104 -5.28 -8.50 6.64
CA GLY A 104 -6.67 -8.84 6.33
C GLY A 104 -6.91 -9.15 4.84
N ASN A 105 -8.15 -9.01 4.39
CA ASN A 105 -8.57 -9.44 3.06
C ASN A 105 -8.28 -8.38 1.99
N ILE A 106 -7.30 -8.63 1.13
CA ILE A 106 -6.95 -7.74 0.01
C ILE A 106 -7.98 -7.72 -1.12
N ASP A 107 -8.79 -8.78 -1.23
CA ASP A 107 -9.69 -8.95 -2.39
C ASP A 107 -10.83 -7.90 -2.37
N ILE A 108 -11.11 -7.28 -1.22
CA ILE A 108 -12.10 -6.21 -1.08
C ILE A 108 -11.65 -4.88 -1.72
N LEU A 109 -10.34 -4.66 -1.93
CA LEU A 109 -9.82 -3.35 -2.33
C LEU A 109 -10.21 -2.90 -3.75
N ASN A 110 -10.65 -3.84 -4.59
CA ASN A 110 -11.12 -3.55 -5.95
C ASN A 110 -12.66 -3.47 -6.06
N ASN A 111 -13.40 -3.74 -4.98
CA ASN A 111 -14.85 -3.57 -4.95
C ASN A 111 -15.23 -2.09 -5.11
N VAL A 112 -16.52 -1.82 -5.32
CA VAL A 112 -17.02 -0.43 -5.29
C VAL A 112 -16.95 0.07 -3.86
N SER A 113 -16.37 1.26 -3.67
CA SER A 113 -16.11 1.79 -2.34
C SER A 113 -16.41 3.27 -2.28
N VAL A 114 -16.78 3.75 -1.09
CA VAL A 114 -17.02 5.15 -0.78
C VAL A 114 -16.01 5.60 0.27
N ALA A 115 -15.23 6.62 -0.05
CA ALA A 115 -14.36 7.26 0.93
C ALA A 115 -15.20 8.14 1.86
N MET A 116 -15.14 7.87 3.17
CA MET A 116 -15.78 8.70 4.18
C MET A 116 -14.72 9.33 5.07
N VAL A 117 -14.68 10.66 5.12
CA VAL A 117 -13.69 11.43 5.90
C VAL A 117 -14.39 12.55 6.66
N GLY A 118 -13.79 13.00 7.76
CA GLY A 118 -14.32 14.17 8.46
C GLY A 118 -13.53 14.59 9.70
N ALA A 119 -14.17 15.40 10.54
CA ALA A 119 -13.53 16.00 11.71
C ALA A 119 -13.08 14.96 12.74
N ARG A 120 -11.88 15.18 13.31
CA ARG A 120 -11.32 14.36 14.41
C ARG A 120 -12.00 14.60 15.76
N ASP A 121 -12.60 15.77 15.89
CA ASP A 121 -13.45 16.19 17.01
C ASP A 121 -14.82 16.55 16.45
N CYS A 122 -15.62 15.51 16.17
CA CYS A 122 -16.92 15.67 15.55
C CYS A 122 -18.01 15.90 16.61
N SER A 123 -19.00 16.74 16.28
CA SER A 123 -20.18 16.90 17.12
C SER A 123 -20.98 15.59 17.21
N LEU A 124 -21.86 15.51 18.21
CA LEU A 124 -22.80 14.39 18.33
C LEU A 124 -23.65 14.22 17.06
N TYR A 125 -24.08 15.33 16.47
CA TYR A 125 -24.78 15.33 15.19
C TYR A 125 -23.93 14.71 14.07
N GLY A 126 -22.67 15.17 13.91
CA GLY A 126 -21.77 14.64 12.89
C GLY A 126 -21.53 13.13 13.04
N LYS A 127 -21.36 12.67 14.29
CA LYS A 127 -21.28 11.23 14.59
C LYS A 127 -22.53 10.47 14.17
N ASN A 128 -23.72 10.96 14.51
CA ASN A 128 -24.98 10.30 14.16
C ASN A 128 -25.19 10.22 12.65
N VAL A 129 -24.86 11.29 11.92
CA VAL A 129 -24.93 11.31 10.45
C VAL A 129 -23.92 10.35 9.82
N ALA A 130 -22.68 10.29 10.33
CA ALA A 130 -21.68 9.34 9.84
C ALA A 130 -22.11 7.89 10.04
N LEU A 131 -22.69 7.56 11.20
CA LEU A 131 -23.24 6.23 11.47
C LEU A 131 -24.41 5.89 10.54
N LEU A 132 -25.33 6.84 10.31
CA LEU A 132 -26.46 6.66 9.40
C LEU A 132 -25.99 6.41 7.97
N ILE A 133 -25.12 7.26 7.44
CA ILE A 133 -24.60 7.13 6.07
C ILE A 133 -23.80 5.83 5.93
N GLY A 134 -22.94 5.51 6.91
CA GLY A 134 -22.13 4.29 6.88
C GLY A 134 -22.97 3.02 6.86
N ARG A 135 -24.07 3.00 7.63
CA ARG A 135 -25.06 1.91 7.57
C ARG A 135 -25.67 1.77 6.18
N GLU A 136 -26.15 2.86 5.58
CA GLU A 136 -26.78 2.82 4.26
C GLU A 136 -25.81 2.33 3.18
N ILE A 137 -24.56 2.78 3.19
CA ILE A 137 -23.52 2.31 2.26
C ILE A 137 -23.32 0.79 2.42
N SER A 138 -23.22 0.32 3.66
CA SER A 138 -22.98 -1.10 3.97
C SER A 138 -24.15 -1.99 3.56
N MET A 139 -25.38 -1.56 3.83
CA MET A 139 -26.60 -2.27 3.42
C MET A 139 -26.77 -2.38 1.90
N ASN A 140 -26.09 -1.51 1.14
CA ASN A 140 -26.03 -1.55 -0.32
C ASN A 140 -24.81 -2.31 -0.87
N ASN A 141 -24.10 -3.09 -0.03
CA ASN A 141 -22.92 -3.89 -0.40
C ASN A 141 -21.78 -3.05 -1.02
N LEU A 142 -21.58 -1.85 -0.51
CA LEU A 142 -20.47 -0.98 -0.88
C LEU A 142 -19.47 -0.94 0.27
N ASN A 143 -18.17 -0.92 -0.06
CA ASN A 143 -17.13 -0.83 0.96
C ASN A 143 -16.97 0.61 1.44
N ILE A 144 -16.63 0.78 2.71
CA ILE A 144 -16.23 2.08 3.26
C ILE A 144 -14.71 2.15 3.30
N ILE A 145 -14.11 3.26 2.86
CA ILE A 145 -12.66 3.50 3.02
C ILE A 145 -12.48 4.76 3.85
N SER A 146 -11.62 4.70 4.87
CA SER A 146 -11.32 5.84 5.73
C SER A 146 -9.91 5.74 6.35
N GLY A 147 -9.47 6.78 7.08
CA GLY A 147 -8.12 6.91 7.59
C GLY A 147 -7.91 6.39 9.01
N MET A 148 -8.90 5.69 9.59
CA MET A 148 -8.88 5.18 10.98
C MET A 148 -8.63 6.26 12.05
N ALA A 149 -8.85 7.54 11.72
CA ALA A 149 -8.72 8.62 12.71
C ALA A 149 -9.85 8.56 13.75
N ARG A 150 -9.61 9.19 14.91
CA ARG A 150 -10.72 9.50 15.85
C ARG A 150 -11.76 10.36 15.13
N GLY A 151 -13.01 10.31 15.57
CA GLY A 151 -14.10 11.14 15.05
C GLY A 151 -14.85 10.43 13.93
N ILE A 152 -15.06 11.12 12.81
CA ILE A 152 -15.87 10.62 11.69
C ILE A 152 -15.34 9.29 11.15
N ASP A 153 -14.05 9.19 10.83
CA ASP A 153 -13.44 7.97 10.28
C ASP A 153 -13.76 6.71 11.12
N GLY A 154 -13.52 6.78 12.43
CA GLY A 154 -13.84 5.68 13.35
C GLY A 154 -15.34 5.36 13.46
N CYS A 155 -16.22 6.36 13.27
CA CYS A 155 -17.66 6.12 13.22
C CYS A 155 -18.07 5.39 11.95
N CYS A 156 -17.48 5.74 10.80
CA CYS A 156 -17.75 5.10 9.52
C CYS A 156 -17.33 3.62 9.52
N HIS A 157 -16.10 3.34 9.98
CA HIS A 157 -15.62 1.95 10.15
C HIS A 157 -16.53 1.14 11.08
N ARG A 158 -16.95 1.73 12.20
CA ARG A 158 -17.87 1.07 13.13
C ARG A 158 -19.21 0.74 12.49
N ALA A 159 -19.80 1.71 11.77
CA ALA A 159 -21.06 1.50 11.07
C ALA A 159 -20.96 0.38 10.03
N ALA A 160 -19.84 0.27 9.32
CA ALA A 160 -19.60 -0.83 8.39
C ALA A 160 -19.67 -2.19 9.09
N VAL A 161 -18.83 -2.37 10.11
CA VAL A 161 -18.70 -3.63 10.84
C VAL A 161 -20.01 -4.04 11.53
N GLU A 162 -20.69 -3.09 12.20
CA GLU A 162 -21.97 -3.36 12.89
C GLU A 162 -23.09 -3.78 11.93
N ASN A 163 -22.99 -3.42 10.65
CA ASN A 163 -23.97 -3.78 9.62
C ASN A 163 -23.47 -4.88 8.66
N GLY A 164 -22.36 -5.54 9.01
CA GLY A 164 -21.80 -6.65 8.22
C GLY A 164 -21.21 -6.25 6.87
N GLY A 165 -20.88 -4.97 6.69
CA GLY A 165 -20.19 -4.44 5.51
C GLY A 165 -18.66 -4.50 5.63
N ASP A 166 -17.99 -4.39 4.48
CA ASP A 166 -16.53 -4.32 4.38
C ASP A 166 -16.03 -2.88 4.61
N THR A 167 -14.87 -2.75 5.25
CA THR A 167 -14.24 -1.44 5.51
C THR A 167 -12.71 -1.45 5.56
#